data_AF-A0A7S4PMK9-F1
#
_entry.id   AF-A0A7S4PMK9-F1
#
_cell.length_a   1.000
_cell.length_b   1.000
_cell.length_c   1.000
_cell.angle_alpha   90.00
_cell.angle_beta   90.00
_cell.angle_gamma   90.00
#
_symmetry.space_group_name_H-M   'P 1'
#
loop_
_entity.id
_entity.type
_entity.pdbx_description
1 polymer ?
#
loop_
_entity_poly.entity_id
_entity_poly.type
_entity_poly.pdbx_seq_one_letter_code
_entity_poly.pdbx_strand_id
1 'polypeptide(L)'
;YSLCDTYGTQLVVPKMVSEELVSGAVEYRSRGRFPILSYIHHLGSSICRCAQPKSGMMGSKSKADIEYASALMQTNKQNSGLFIVDARPQINAAANRAGGGGTENV
;
A
#
# COMPACT_ATOMS: atom_id res chain seq x y z
N TYR A 1 -6.01 18.00 -4.97
CA TYR A 1 -4.93 17.12 -4.49
C TYR A 1 -4.94 17.04 -2.96
N SER A 2 -6.03 16.56 -2.34
CA SER A 2 -6.17 16.52 -0.87
C SER A 2 -5.62 15.24 -0.22
N LEU A 3 -5.63 14.11 -0.94
CA LEU A 3 -5.14 12.82 -0.44
C LEU A 3 -3.64 12.62 -0.68
N CYS A 4 -3.15 12.98 -1.87
CA CYS A 4 -1.73 12.95 -2.22
C CYS A 4 -1.45 13.97 -3.31
N ASP A 5 -0.46 14.83 -3.08
CA ASP A 5 0.00 15.89 -4.00
C ASP A 5 0.77 15.35 -5.21
N THR A 6 1.38 14.16 -5.06
CA THR A 6 2.21 13.53 -6.09
C THR A 6 1.52 12.41 -6.88
N TYR A 7 0.21 12.26 -6.72
CA TYR A 7 -0.64 11.32 -7.47
C TYR A 7 -1.45 12.02 -8.56
N GLY A 8 -1.99 11.23 -9.50
CA GLY A 8 -2.91 11.73 -10.53
C GLY A 8 -4.24 12.20 -9.94
N THR A 9 -5.08 12.81 -10.77
CA THR A 9 -6.41 13.32 -10.35
C THR A 9 -7.45 12.21 -10.19
N GLN A 10 -7.27 11.08 -10.87
CA GLN A 10 -8.13 9.91 -10.75
C GLN A 10 -7.34 8.75 -10.15
N LEU A 11 -7.88 8.20 -9.07
CA LEU A 11 -7.30 7.08 -8.34
C LEU A 11 -8.31 5.95 -8.30
N VAL A 12 -7.84 4.73 -8.55
CA VAL A 12 -8.68 3.53 -8.54
C VAL A 12 -8.26 2.67 -7.35
N VAL A 13 -9.24 2.37 -6.51
CA VAL A 13 -9.11 1.62 -5.25
C VAL A 13 -10.19 0.54 -5.19
N PRO A 14 -10.06 -0.50 -4.34
CA PRO A 14 -11.11 -1.50 -4.18
C PRO A 14 -12.43 -0.88 -3.70
N LYS A 15 -13.54 -1.26 -4.32
CA LYS A 15 -14.89 -0.73 -4.00
C LYS A 15 -15.30 -0.91 -2.52
N MET A 16 -14.77 -1.92 -1.86
CA MET A 16 -15.10 -2.25 -0.46
C MET A 16 -14.32 -1.44 0.58
N VAL A 17 -13.34 -0.64 0.15
CA VAL A 17 -12.54 0.20 1.05
C VAL A 17 -13.34 1.46 1.38
N SER A 18 -13.45 1.80 2.67
CA SER A 18 -14.10 3.03 3.14
C SER A 18 -13.15 4.23 3.12
N GLU A 19 -13.68 5.44 3.22
CA GLU A 19 -12.87 6.68 3.25
C GLU A 19 -11.92 6.72 4.47
N GLU A 20 -12.32 6.12 5.59
CA GLU A 20 -11.49 5.99 6.79
C GLU A 20 -10.28 5.09 6.53
N LEU A 21 -10.48 3.97 5.83
CA LEU A 21 -9.39 3.09 5.44
C LEU A 21 -8.44 3.76 4.45
N VAL A 22 -8.97 4.53 3.49
CA VAL A 22 -8.15 5.35 2.59
C VAL A 22 -7.33 6.36 3.38
N SER A 23 -7.95 7.11 4.29
CA SER A 23 -7.26 8.12 5.09
C SER A 23 -6.16 7.51 5.97
N GLY A 24 -6.43 6.37 6.62
CA GLY A 24 -5.43 5.68 7.42
C GLY A 24 -4.28 5.08 6.60
N ALA A 25 -4.54 4.64 5.37
CA ALA A 25 -3.51 4.19 4.43
C ALA A 25 -2.67 5.37 3.89
N VAL A 26 -3.31 6.49 3.54
CA VAL A 26 -2.66 7.75 3.17
C VAL A 26 -1.73 8.20 4.29
N GLU A 27 -2.23 8.22 5.53
CA GLU A 27 -1.43 8.63 6.66
C GLU A 27 -0.25 7.69 6.87
N TYR A 28 -0.41 6.38 6.74
CA TYR A 28 0.66 5.42 7.03
C TYR A 28 1.72 5.31 5.93
N ARG A 29 1.41 5.70 4.69
CA ARG A 29 2.31 5.55 3.53
C ARG A 29 3.12 6.82 3.30
N SER A 30 4.40 6.67 2.99
CA SER A 30 5.29 7.82 2.79
C SER A 30 4.75 8.78 1.72
N ARG A 31 4.68 10.07 2.05
CA ARG A 31 4.10 11.15 1.21
C ARG A 31 2.64 10.93 0.80
N GLY A 32 1.86 10.19 1.59
CA GLY A 32 0.46 9.92 1.24
C GLY A 32 0.28 8.99 0.05
N ARG A 33 1.34 8.32 -0.42
CA ARG A 33 1.31 7.48 -1.63
C ARG A 33 0.82 6.07 -1.29
N PHE A 34 -0.46 5.96 -0.96
CA PHE A 34 -1.13 4.71 -0.63
C PHE A 34 -1.34 3.80 -1.85
N PRO A 35 -1.65 2.50 -1.67
CA PRO A 35 -1.78 1.57 -2.79
C PRO A 35 -2.92 1.91 -3.74
N ILE A 36 -2.60 2.13 -5.01
CA ILE A 36 -3.56 2.41 -6.09
C ILE A 36 -3.34 1.47 -7.27
N LEU A 37 -4.38 1.20 -8.05
CA LEU A 37 -4.32 0.37 -9.25
C LEU A 37 -3.37 0.98 -10.29
N SER A 38 -2.51 0.15 -10.88
CA SER A 38 -1.71 0.48 -12.07
C SER A 38 -2.14 -0.33 -13.28
N TYR A 39 -2.50 -1.59 -13.07
CA TYR A 39 -2.93 -2.50 -14.13
C TYR A 39 -3.88 -3.55 -13.57
N ILE A 40 -4.88 -3.94 -14.37
CA ILE A 40 -5.76 -5.07 -14.08
C ILE A 40 -5.76 -6.01 -15.29
N HIS A 41 -5.47 -7.28 -15.04
CA HIS A 41 -5.58 -8.33 -16.02
C HIS A 41 -7.06 -8.69 -16.24
N HIS A 42 -7.44 -9.13 -17.43
CA HIS A 42 -8.84 -9.48 -17.74
C HIS A 42 -9.39 -10.65 -16.89
N LEU A 43 -8.52 -11.45 -16.28
CA LEU A 43 -8.88 -12.52 -15.33
C LEU A 43 -8.97 -12.06 -13.87
N GLY A 44 -8.77 -10.77 -13.58
CA GLY A 44 -8.98 -10.17 -12.25
C GLY A 44 -7.72 -9.95 -11.41
N SER A 45 -6.56 -10.50 -11.79
CA SER A 45 -5.29 -10.17 -11.12
C SER A 45 -4.91 -8.72 -11.34
N SER A 46 -4.41 -8.04 -10.32
CA SER A 46 -4.07 -6.61 -10.39
C SER A 46 -2.63 -6.33 -9.96
N ILE A 47 -2.06 -5.27 -10.52
CA ILE A 47 -0.80 -4.67 -10.07
C ILE A 47 -1.17 -3.32 -9.47
N CYS A 48 -0.82 -3.15 -8.20
CA CYS A 48 -0.96 -1.88 -7.49
C CYS A 48 0.41 -1.31 -7.17
N ARG A 49 0.49 0.01 -6.99
CA ARG A 49 1.72 0.74 -6.64
C ARG A 49 1.49 1.60 -5.41
N CYS A 50 2.51 1.75 -4.59
CA CYS A 50 2.52 2.61 -3.39
C CYS A 50 3.94 3.06 -3.06
N ALA A 51 4.08 3.93 -2.06
CA ALA A 51 5.35 4.14 -1.37
C ALA A 51 5.49 3.18 -0.18
N GLN A 52 6.71 3.14 0.37
CA GLN A 52 7.02 2.39 1.57
C GLN A 52 6.11 2.78 2.76
N PRO A 53 5.81 1.84 3.67
CA PRO A 53 5.13 2.13 4.91
C PRO A 53 6.04 2.92 5.87
N LYS A 54 5.43 3.72 6.75
CA LYS A 54 6.13 4.44 7.84
C LYS A 54 6.26 3.57 9.09
N SER A 55 6.70 2.31 8.93
CA SER A 55 6.80 1.36 10.05
C SER A 55 7.83 1.80 11.09
N GLY A 56 8.91 2.43 10.66
CA GLY A 56 10.03 2.85 11.49
C GLY A 56 10.76 1.68 12.16
N MET A 57 11.74 2.01 13.01
CA MET A 57 12.55 1.02 13.72
C MET A 57 11.75 0.15 14.68
N MET A 58 10.72 0.73 15.32
CA MET A 58 9.85 0.03 16.25
C MET A 58 8.82 -0.87 15.55
N GLY A 59 8.75 -0.86 14.22
CA GLY A 59 7.84 -1.72 13.46
C GLY A 59 6.36 -1.40 13.72
N SER A 60 6.02 -0.11 13.80
CA SER A 60 4.63 0.35 13.92
C SER A 60 3.76 -0.25 12.82
N LYS A 61 2.47 -0.45 13.13
CA LYS A 61 1.48 -1.04 12.22
C LYS A 61 0.29 -0.10 12.10
N SER A 62 -0.30 -0.02 10.92
CA SER A 62 -1.58 0.65 10.70
C SER A 62 -2.66 -0.39 10.45
N LYS A 63 -3.67 -0.44 11.33
CA LYS A 63 -4.83 -1.32 11.16
C LYS A 63 -5.56 -1.01 9.84
N ALA A 64 -5.71 0.28 9.53
CA ALA A 64 -6.32 0.73 8.29
C ALA A 64 -5.54 0.26 7.04
N ASP A 65 -4.20 0.37 7.02
CA ASP A 65 -3.39 -0.10 5.89
C ASP A 65 -3.42 -1.63 5.74
N ILE A 66 -3.48 -2.38 6.85
CA ILE A 66 -3.62 -3.85 6.84
C ILE A 66 -4.98 -4.28 6.27
N GLU A 67 -6.06 -3.63 6.70
CA GLU A 67 -7.41 -3.88 6.18
C GLU A 67 -7.53 -3.45 4.71
N TYR A 68 -6.88 -2.34 4.32
CA TYR A 68 -6.77 -1.91 2.94
C TYR A 68 -6.05 -2.96 2.07
N ALA A 69 -4.92 -3.49 2.54
CA ALA A 69 -4.19 -4.56 1.85
C ALA A 69 -5.02 -5.84 1.74
N SER A 70 -5.79 -6.17 2.78
CA SER A 70 -6.74 -7.29 2.78
C SER A 70 -7.86 -7.08 1.76
N ALA A 71 -8.32 -5.84 1.56
CA ALA A 71 -9.31 -5.52 0.53
C ALA A 71 -8.73 -5.67 -0.89
N LEU A 72 -7.46 -5.30 -1.12
CA LEU A 72 -6.77 -5.56 -2.40
C LEU A 72 -6.75 -7.06 -2.71
N MET A 73 -6.37 -7.89 -1.73
CA MET A 73 -6.34 -9.34 -1.86
C MET A 73 -7.71 -9.92 -2.24
N GLN A 74 -8.79 -9.40 -1.64
CA GLN A 74 -10.16 -9.82 -1.91
C GLN A 74 -10.70 -9.41 -3.29
N THR A 75 -10.02 -8.52 -4.02
CA THR A 75 -10.44 -8.15 -5.39
C THR A 75 -10.28 -9.30 -6.38
N ASN A 76 -9.34 -10.22 -6.14
CA ASN A 76 -9.13 -11.39 -6.97
C ASN A 76 -9.82 -12.62 -6.36
N LYS A 77 -10.98 -12.99 -6.92
CA LYS A 77 -11.76 -14.16 -6.45
C LYS A 77 -11.14 -15.51 -6.79
N GLN A 78 -10.21 -15.55 -7.74
CA GLN A 78 -9.60 -16.79 -8.22
C GLN A 78 -8.36 -17.17 -7.41
N ASN A 79 -7.66 -16.18 -6.85
CA ASN A 79 -6.45 -16.38 -6.06
C ASN A 79 -6.36 -15.33 -4.96
N SER A 80 -6.26 -15.78 -3.71
CA SER A 80 -6.16 -14.94 -2.51
C SER A 80 -4.70 -14.60 -2.13
N GLY A 81 -3.73 -14.78 -3.02
CA GLY A 81 -2.34 -14.39 -2.78
C GLY A 81 -2.12 -12.89 -2.98
N LEU A 82 -1.60 -12.21 -1.96
CA LEU A 82 -1.05 -10.85 -2.08
C LEU A 82 0.49 -10.91 -2.07
N PHE A 83 1.10 -10.55 -3.19
CA PHE A 83 2.55 -10.41 -3.28
C PHE A 83 2.96 -8.95 -3.12
N ILE A 84 3.84 -8.70 -2.15
CA ILE A 84 4.45 -7.40 -1.93
C ILE A 84 5.88 -7.47 -2.44
N VAL A 85 6.18 -6.65 -3.45
CA VAL A 85 7.49 -6.62 -4.10
C VAL A 85 8.14 -5.29 -3.79
N ASP A 86 9.10 -5.28 -2.86
CA ASP A 86 9.96 -4.12 -2.65
C ASP A 86 11.09 -4.14 -3.69
N ALA A 87 11.19 -3.07 -4.47
CA ALA A 87 12.20 -2.95 -5.52
C ALA A 87 13.62 -2.68 -4.98
N ARG A 88 13.77 -2.43 -3.67
CA ARG A 88 15.05 -2.10 -3.04
C ARG A 88 15.81 -3.37 -2.64
N PRO A 89 17.16 -3.32 -2.65
CA PRO A 89 17.97 -4.28 -1.90
C PRO A 89 17.63 -4.26 -0.41
N GLN A 90 17.79 -5.40 0.27
CA GLN A 90 17.48 -5.53 1.70
C GLN A 90 18.21 -4.51 2.57
N ILE A 91 19.47 -4.19 2.26
CA ILE A 91 20.27 -3.19 2.99
C ILE A 91 19.62 -1.79 2.89
N ASN A 92 19.13 -1.42 1.71
CA ASN A 92 18.48 -0.12 1.50
C ASN A 92 17.11 -0.06 2.19
N ALA A 93 16.38 -1.17 2.23
CA ALA A 93 15.15 -1.29 3.00
C ALA A 93 15.41 -1.15 4.51
N ALA A 94 16.48 -1.77 5.04
CA ALA A 94 16.89 -1.63 6.42
C ALA A 94 17.30 -0.18 6.77
N ALA A 95 18.09 0.48 5.91
CA ALA A 95 18.46 1.89 6.08
C ALA A 95 17.23 2.81 6.12
N ASN A 96 16.23 2.58 5.26
CA ASN A 96 14.99 3.34 5.29
C ASN A 96 14.17 3.07 6.55
N ARG A 97 14.18 1.84 7.08
CA ARG A 97 13.54 1.52 8.37
C ARG A 97 14.13 2.33 9.52
N ALA A 98 15.44 2.53 9.52
CA ALA A 98 16.12 3.42 10.48
C ALA A 98 15.65 4.88 10.36
N GLY A 99 15.36 5.33 9.14
CA GLY A 99 14.83 6.67 8.85
C GLY A 99 13.31 6.85 9.02
N GLY A 100 12.62 5.91 9.67
CA GLY A 100 11.16 5.99 9.89
C GLY A 100 10.29 5.37 8.78
N GLY A 101 10.89 4.93 7.67
CA GLY A 101 10.24 4.13 6.64
C GLY A 101 10.19 2.64 7.01
N GLY A 102 10.22 1.77 6.01
CA GLY A 102 10.26 0.33 6.28
C GLY A 102 9.74 -0.52 5.14
N THR A 103 9.38 -1.74 5.48
CA THR A 103 8.73 -2.74 4.63
C THR A 103 7.59 -3.36 5.42
N GLU A 104 6.64 -3.93 4.72
CA GLU A 104 5.61 -4.75 5.32
C GLU A 104 6.25 -5.91 6.09
N ASN A 105 5.75 -6.18 7.29
CA ASN A 105 6.17 -7.29 8.12
C ASN A 105 5.15 -8.39 7.93
N VAL A 106 5.40 -9.24 6.93
CA VAL A 106 4.54 -10.36 6.53
C VAL A 106 4.85 -11.57 7.39
#